data_AF-A0A833XVR9-F1
#
_entry.id   AF-A0A833XVR9-F1
#
_cell.length_a   1.000
_cell.length_b   1.000
_cell.length_c   1.000
_cell.angle_alpha   90.00
_cell.angle_beta   90.00
_cell.angle_gamma   90.00
#
_symmetry.space_group_name_H-M   'P 1'
#
loop_
_entity.id
_entity.type
_entity.pdbx_description
1 polymer ?
#
loop_
_entity_poly.entity_id
_entity_poly.type
_entity_poly.pdbx_seq_one_letter_code
_entity_poly.pdbx_strand_id
1 'polypeptide(L)'
;MHIEKNICDNVLGTLLNIEGKTKDSANARRDLANLGLRKELHLQHNGDRISMSLACYMLNLHERRKFCAWLSEVKFKDGFASNIARCVNVSDKKISGMKSHDCYIFMQALLPVVIGVFLRPDVCQALIELSGFFKELCSRTLNLLVLHQLQANIPIILCKLEMIFPPAFFDIMVHLAIHFPEEALLAGPVQYRWMYPFERYLGKFKRYVRNKARPEGSIAEAYIHLECLTFCSMYLHDIETRFN
;
A
#
# COMPACT_ATOMS: atom_id res chain seq x y z
N MET A 1 -10.62 -2.69 7.38
CA MET A 1 -10.05 -3.49 6.29
C MET A 1 -8.66 -2.97 5.94
N HIS A 2 -7.67 -3.85 5.73
CA HIS A 2 -6.31 -3.52 5.30
C HIS A 2 -6.08 -3.81 3.81
N ILE A 3 -7.11 -3.72 2.97
CA ILE A 3 -7.05 -4.28 1.62
C ILE A 3 -6.05 -3.53 0.75
N GLU A 4 -6.08 -2.20 0.73
CA GLU A 4 -5.09 -1.40 -0.02
C GLU A 4 -3.66 -1.74 0.42
N LYS A 5 -3.43 -1.92 1.73
CA LYS A 5 -2.14 -2.38 2.24
C LYS A 5 -1.76 -3.76 1.69
N ASN A 6 -2.68 -4.72 1.69
CA ASN A 6 -2.42 -6.07 1.18
C ASN A 6 -2.09 -6.04 -0.32
N ILE A 7 -2.83 -5.24 -1.10
CA ILE A 7 -2.56 -5.02 -2.53
C ILE A 7 -1.20 -4.37 -2.71
N CYS A 8 -0.87 -3.34 -1.93
CA CYS A 8 0.44 -2.70 -1.94
C CYS A 8 1.58 -3.69 -1.62
N ASP A 9 1.39 -4.56 -0.61
CA ASP A 9 2.35 -5.58 -0.23
C ASP A 9 2.53 -6.61 -1.35
N ASN A 10 1.45 -7.00 -2.04
CA ASN A 10 1.50 -7.90 -3.21
C ASN A 10 2.26 -7.25 -4.38
N VAL A 11 1.99 -5.98 -4.68
CA VAL A 11 2.70 -5.21 -5.71
C VAL A 11 4.18 -5.12 -5.37
N LEU A 12 4.55 -4.58 -4.20
CA LEU A 12 5.95 -4.42 -3.80
C LEU A 12 6.67 -5.76 -3.69
N GLY A 13 6.04 -6.78 -3.10
CA GLY A 13 6.60 -8.11 -2.95
C GLY A 13 6.94 -8.75 -4.30
N THR A 14 6.08 -8.54 -5.30
CA THR A 14 6.27 -9.07 -6.66
C THR A 14 7.28 -8.25 -7.45
N LEU A 15 7.16 -6.91 -7.48
CA LEU A 15 8.08 -6.01 -8.19
C LEU A 15 9.52 -6.19 -7.71
N LEU A 16 9.73 -6.28 -6.40
CA LEU A 16 11.06 -6.42 -5.80
C LEU A 16 11.51 -7.87 -5.63
N ASN A 17 10.70 -8.84 -6.06
CA ASN A 17 10.96 -10.28 -5.88
C ASN A 17 11.44 -10.61 -4.45
N ILE A 18 10.63 -10.19 -3.46
CA ILE A 18 10.94 -10.41 -2.04
C ILE A 18 10.55 -11.83 -1.67
N GLU A 19 11.50 -12.59 -1.16
CA GLU A 19 11.29 -13.95 -0.67
C GLU A 19 10.15 -14.02 0.35
N GLY A 20 9.24 -14.98 0.15
CA GLY A 20 8.04 -15.16 0.99
C GLY A 20 6.92 -14.14 0.75
N LYS A 21 7.12 -13.11 -0.08
CA LYS A 21 6.10 -12.10 -0.41
C LYS A 21 5.79 -11.98 -1.90
N THR A 22 6.71 -12.38 -2.76
CA THR A 22 6.50 -12.39 -4.21
C THR A 22 5.33 -13.31 -4.59
N LYS A 23 4.49 -12.82 -5.51
CA LYS A 23 3.40 -13.62 -6.08
C LYS A 23 3.82 -14.41 -7.32
N ASP A 24 5.08 -14.27 -7.74
CA ASP A 24 5.68 -15.07 -8.81
C ASP A 24 6.60 -16.13 -8.21
N SER A 25 6.02 -17.28 -7.91
CA SER A 25 6.72 -18.45 -7.39
C SER A 25 6.89 -19.51 -8.47
N ALA A 26 7.73 -20.52 -8.21
CA ALA A 26 7.85 -21.68 -9.09
C ALA A 26 6.48 -22.37 -9.31
N ASN A 27 5.62 -22.42 -8.29
CA ASN A 27 4.26 -22.97 -8.43
C ASN A 27 3.42 -22.11 -9.37
N ALA A 28 3.43 -20.78 -9.18
CA ALA A 28 2.70 -19.86 -10.04
C ALA A 28 3.12 -19.99 -11.52
N ARG A 29 4.40 -20.27 -11.79
CA ARG A 29 4.89 -20.52 -13.15
C ARG A 29 4.50 -21.88 -13.72
N ARG A 30 4.39 -22.91 -12.89
CA ARG A 30 3.79 -24.19 -13.30
C ARG A 30 2.31 -24.02 -13.63
N ASP A 31 1.59 -23.22 -12.85
CA ASP A 31 0.18 -22.92 -13.14
C ASP A 31 0.04 -22.19 -14.48
N LEU A 32 0.92 -21.22 -14.77
CA LEU A 32 0.98 -20.57 -16.10
C LEU A 32 1.22 -21.58 -17.23
N ALA A 33 2.11 -22.56 -17.02
CA ALA A 33 2.37 -23.62 -17.98
C ALA A 33 1.16 -24.53 -18.20
N ASN A 34 0.50 -24.94 -17.12
CA ASN A 34 -0.71 -25.77 -17.17
C ASN A 34 -1.86 -25.06 -17.88
N LEU A 35 -1.98 -23.73 -17.71
CA LEU A 35 -2.98 -22.91 -18.39
C LEU A 35 -2.60 -22.56 -19.85
N GLY A 36 -1.38 -22.90 -20.30
CA GLY A 36 -0.91 -22.59 -21.65
C GLY A 36 -0.66 -21.10 -21.90
N LEU A 37 -0.51 -20.29 -20.84
CA LEU A 37 -0.35 -18.82 -20.91
C LEU A 37 1.11 -18.42 -20.68
N ARG A 38 1.58 -17.35 -21.33
CA ARG A 38 2.88 -16.70 -21.06
C ARG A 38 4.06 -17.66 -21.07
N LYS A 39 4.28 -18.31 -22.22
CA LYS A 39 5.35 -19.32 -22.42
C LYS A 39 6.74 -18.80 -22.04
N GLU A 40 6.97 -17.50 -22.19
CA GLU A 40 8.20 -16.81 -21.81
C GLU A 40 8.49 -16.84 -20.29
N LEU A 41 7.48 -17.06 -19.45
CA LEU A 41 7.61 -17.14 -17.98
C LEU A 41 7.69 -18.58 -17.45
N HIS A 42 7.48 -19.59 -18.31
CA HIS A 42 7.52 -20.99 -17.90
C HIS A 42 8.90 -21.35 -17.33
N LEU A 43 8.92 -22.32 -16.41
CA LEU A 43 10.17 -22.82 -15.85
C LEU A 43 11.02 -23.44 -16.97
N GLN A 44 12.29 -23.05 -17.04
CA GLN A 44 13.21 -23.55 -18.04
C GLN A 44 13.95 -24.75 -17.48
N HIS A 45 14.01 -25.83 -18.26
CA HIS A 45 14.70 -27.07 -17.90
C HIS A 45 15.99 -27.19 -18.71
N ASN A 46 17.13 -27.00 -18.04
CA ASN A 46 18.46 -27.25 -18.61
C ASN A 46 19.06 -28.47 -17.92
N GLY A 47 18.66 -29.67 -18.39
CA GLY A 47 18.97 -30.94 -17.73
C GLY A 47 18.30 -31.00 -16.35
N ASP A 48 19.07 -31.28 -15.30
CA ASP A 48 18.57 -31.33 -13.92
C ASP A 48 18.34 -29.93 -13.31
N ARG A 49 18.82 -28.86 -13.95
CA ARG A 49 18.66 -27.50 -13.43
C ARG A 49 17.36 -26.89 -13.93
N ILE A 50 16.50 -26.54 -12.97
CA ILE A 50 15.32 -25.72 -13.20
C ILE A 50 15.70 -24.26 -12.96
N SER A 51 15.55 -23.41 -13.98
CA SER A 51 15.77 -21.98 -13.86
C SER A 51 14.48 -21.18 -14.05
N MET A 52 14.47 -19.99 -13.44
CA MET A 52 13.33 -19.08 -13.45
C MET A 52 13.78 -17.76 -14.08
N SER A 53 13.26 -17.46 -15.28
CA SER A 53 13.55 -16.21 -16.00
C SER A 53 13.07 -14.99 -15.21
N LEU A 54 13.71 -13.83 -15.35
CA LEU A 54 13.18 -12.61 -14.74
C LEU A 54 11.91 -12.19 -15.48
N ALA A 55 10.81 -11.98 -14.75
CA ALA A 55 9.54 -11.57 -15.36
C ALA A 55 9.53 -10.09 -15.74
N CYS A 56 8.70 -9.71 -16.71
CA CYS A 56 8.56 -8.35 -17.21
C CYS A 56 8.09 -7.32 -16.17
N TYR A 57 7.44 -7.78 -15.10
CA TYR A 57 6.97 -6.99 -13.98
C TYR A 57 7.95 -6.98 -12.80
N MET A 58 9.12 -7.62 -12.90
CA MET A 58 10.12 -7.64 -11.84
C MET A 58 11.27 -6.68 -12.14
N LEU A 59 11.74 -6.01 -11.10
CA LEU A 59 12.95 -5.21 -11.15
C LEU A 59 14.19 -6.11 -11.07
N ASN A 60 15.16 -5.88 -11.95
CA ASN A 60 16.45 -6.53 -11.83
C ASN A 60 17.24 -6.01 -10.61
N LEU A 61 18.36 -6.65 -10.28
CA LEU A 61 19.11 -6.34 -9.05
C LEU A 61 19.59 -4.87 -8.98
N HIS A 62 19.94 -4.28 -10.12
CA HIS A 62 20.40 -2.89 -10.22
C HIS A 62 19.24 -1.90 -10.09
N GLU A 63 18.14 -2.18 -10.78
CA GLU A 63 16.90 -1.39 -10.70
C GLU A 63 16.33 -1.40 -9.29
N ARG A 64 16.30 -2.56 -8.62
CA ARG A 64 15.89 -2.66 -7.21
C ARG A 64 16.72 -1.76 -6.30
N ARG A 65 18.03 -1.69 -6.52
CA ARG A 65 18.91 -0.83 -5.73
C ARG A 65 18.60 0.64 -5.96
N LYS A 66 18.44 1.04 -7.23
CA LYS A 66 18.05 2.41 -7.60
C LYS A 66 16.68 2.79 -7.04
N PHE A 67 15.71 1.88 -7.12
CA PHE A 67 14.38 2.05 -6.57
C PHE A 67 14.42 2.28 -5.05
N CYS A 68 15.17 1.43 -4.32
CA CYS A 68 15.33 1.60 -2.87
C CYS A 68 16.08 2.89 -2.52
N ALA A 69 17.15 3.23 -3.26
CA ALA A 69 17.90 4.46 -3.04
C ALA A 69 17.00 5.69 -3.21
N TRP A 70 16.25 5.76 -4.32
CA TRP A 70 15.28 6.81 -4.56
C TRP A 70 14.27 6.90 -3.41
N LEU A 71 13.68 5.78 -3.02
CA LEU A 71 12.66 5.75 -1.97
C LEU A 71 13.22 6.19 -0.59
N SER A 72 14.50 5.96 -0.33
CA SER A 72 15.18 6.41 0.89
C SER A 72 15.46 7.92 0.91
N GLU A 73 15.48 8.57 -0.25
CA GLU A 73 15.72 10.01 -0.41
C GLU A 73 14.42 10.82 -0.48
N VAL A 74 13.26 10.18 -0.64
CA VAL A 74 11.97 10.86 -0.71
C VAL A 74 11.69 11.61 0.59
N LYS A 75 11.47 12.93 0.46
CA LYS A 75 11.07 13.82 1.54
C LYS A 75 9.65 14.30 1.33
N PHE A 76 8.92 14.41 2.43
CA PHE A 76 7.55 14.93 2.45
C PHE A 76 7.49 16.25 3.20
N LYS A 77 6.49 17.07 2.88
CA LYS A 77 6.12 18.21 3.73
C LYS A 77 5.66 17.70 5.08
N ASP A 78 5.84 18.51 6.11
CA ASP A 78 5.40 18.15 7.46
C ASP A 78 3.89 17.86 7.49
N GLY A 79 3.50 16.85 8.27
CA GLY A 79 2.13 16.36 8.37
C GLY A 79 1.60 15.53 7.19
N PHE A 80 2.31 15.44 6.05
CA PHE A 80 1.81 14.71 4.87
C PHE A 80 1.99 13.19 4.98
N ALA A 81 3.19 12.72 5.33
CA ALA A 81 3.49 11.29 5.44
C ALA A 81 4.57 11.00 6.49
N SER A 82 4.57 9.77 7.02
CA SER A 82 5.70 9.28 7.80
C SER A 82 6.96 9.17 6.96
N ASN A 83 8.12 9.24 7.62
CA ASN A 83 9.40 8.99 6.97
C ASN A 83 9.47 7.54 6.46
N ILE A 84 9.28 7.35 5.15
CA ILE A 84 9.30 6.05 4.48
C ILE A 84 10.71 5.45 4.45
N ALA A 85 11.77 6.26 4.51
CA ALA A 85 13.15 5.77 4.48
C ALA A 85 13.44 4.76 5.61
N ARG A 86 12.72 4.85 6.75
CA ARG A 86 12.82 3.88 7.85
C ARG A 86 12.45 2.44 7.45
N CYS A 87 11.67 2.29 6.38
CA CYS A 87 11.17 1.02 5.87
C CYS A 87 12.04 0.46 4.75
N VAL A 88 13.09 1.17 4.35
CA VAL A 88 13.90 0.86 3.17
C VAL A 88 15.30 0.44 3.58
N ASN A 89 15.74 -0.72 3.10
CA ASN A 89 17.12 -1.16 3.22
C ASN A 89 17.75 -1.24 1.83
N VAL A 90 18.60 -0.26 1.52
CA VAL A 90 19.24 -0.11 0.19
C VAL A 90 20.28 -1.22 -0.05
N SER A 91 21.00 -1.64 1.00
CA SER A 91 22.00 -2.72 0.92
C SER A 91 21.35 -4.05 0.56
N ASP A 92 20.27 -4.38 1.26
CA ASP A 92 19.52 -5.62 1.05
C ASP A 92 18.53 -5.54 -0.11
N LYS A 93 18.34 -4.36 -0.72
CA LYS A 93 17.41 -4.12 -1.83
C LYS A 93 15.99 -4.57 -1.48
N LYS A 94 15.57 -4.30 -0.24
CA LYS A 94 14.32 -4.77 0.37
C LYS A 94 13.59 -3.62 1.06
N ILE A 95 12.27 -3.72 1.05
CA ILE A 95 11.37 -2.83 1.79
C ILE A 95 10.60 -3.69 2.81
N SER A 96 10.57 -3.24 4.06
CA SER A 96 9.90 -3.95 5.14
C SER A 96 9.34 -2.99 6.18
N GLY A 97 8.34 -3.44 6.93
CA GLY A 97 7.77 -2.66 8.04
C GLY A 97 6.89 -1.47 7.64
N MET A 98 6.48 -1.36 6.37
CA MET A 98 5.50 -0.37 5.95
C MET A 98 4.17 -0.60 6.66
N LYS A 99 3.64 0.46 7.28
CA LYS A 99 2.30 0.46 7.86
C LYS A 99 1.28 0.84 6.80
N SER A 100 0.00 0.67 7.11
CA SER A 100 -1.08 0.94 6.15
C SER A 100 -1.02 2.36 5.56
N HIS A 101 -0.71 3.36 6.38
CA HIS A 101 -0.53 4.74 5.90
C HIS A 101 0.68 4.88 4.96
N ASP A 102 1.79 4.18 5.25
CA ASP A 102 2.96 4.20 4.37
C ASP A 102 2.61 3.57 3.00
N CYS A 103 1.84 2.47 3.00
CA CYS A 103 1.35 1.80 1.79
C CYS A 103 0.38 2.66 0.98
N TYR A 104 -0.53 3.39 1.64
CA TYR A 104 -1.44 4.36 1.02
C TYR A 104 -0.65 5.45 0.27
N ILE A 105 0.28 6.10 0.96
CA ILE A 105 1.12 7.15 0.35
C ILE A 105 1.94 6.58 -0.81
N PHE A 106 2.48 5.37 -0.63
CA PHE A 106 3.23 4.72 -1.68
C PHE A 106 2.36 4.43 -2.91
N MET A 107 1.22 3.75 -2.76
CA MET A 107 0.34 3.38 -3.86
C MET A 107 -0.20 4.61 -4.59
N GLN A 108 -0.66 5.63 -3.88
CA GLN A 108 -1.40 6.74 -4.49
C GLN A 108 -0.51 7.89 -4.97
N ALA A 109 0.66 8.09 -4.35
CA ALA A 109 1.52 9.24 -4.63
C ALA A 109 2.89 8.87 -5.21
N LEU A 110 3.51 7.76 -4.77
CA LEU A 110 4.89 7.44 -5.15
C LEU A 110 4.96 6.47 -6.33
N LEU A 111 4.17 5.39 -6.29
CA LEU A 111 4.18 4.32 -7.28
C LEU A 111 3.99 4.88 -8.71
N PRO A 112 2.99 5.74 -8.99
CA PRO A 112 2.81 6.29 -10.34
C PRO A 112 3.99 7.11 -10.86
N VAL A 113 4.74 7.75 -9.95
CA VAL A 113 5.88 8.61 -10.28
C VAL A 113 7.12 7.79 -10.59
N VAL A 114 7.37 6.72 -9.83
CA VAL A 114 8.63 5.98 -9.88
C VAL A 114 8.63 4.85 -10.91
N ILE A 115 7.50 4.18 -11.14
CA ILE A 115 7.49 2.92 -11.92
C ILE A 115 7.83 3.10 -13.39
N GLY A 116 7.50 4.27 -13.96
CA GLY A 116 7.74 4.59 -15.38
C GLY A 116 9.22 4.53 -15.78
N VAL A 117 10.12 4.65 -14.82
CA VAL A 117 11.58 4.60 -15.05
C VAL A 117 12.09 3.17 -15.19
N PHE A 118 11.36 2.19 -14.65
CA PHE A 118 11.89 0.84 -14.43
C PHE A 118 11.16 -0.27 -15.18
N LEU A 119 9.85 -0.13 -15.38
CA LEU A 119 9.01 -1.20 -15.93
C LEU A 119 8.58 -0.89 -17.37
N ARG A 120 8.15 -1.93 -18.09
CA ARG A 120 7.59 -1.77 -19.43
C ARG A 120 6.33 -0.89 -19.41
N PRO A 121 6.03 -0.17 -20.51
CA PRO A 121 4.89 0.75 -20.57
C PRO A 121 3.53 0.12 -20.21
N ASP A 122 3.30 -1.14 -20.61
CA ASP A 122 2.06 -1.87 -20.31
C ASP A 122 1.90 -2.15 -18.82
N VAL A 123 2.98 -2.55 -18.14
CA VAL A 123 3.01 -2.78 -16.68
C VAL A 123 2.83 -1.46 -15.93
N CYS A 124 3.53 -0.41 -16.36
CA CYS A 124 3.41 0.93 -15.80
C CYS A 124 1.97 1.43 -15.89
N GLN A 125 1.36 1.34 -17.06
CA GLN A 125 0.01 1.83 -17.28
C GLN A 125 -1.01 1.13 -16.37
N ALA A 126 -0.95 -0.20 -16.25
CA ALA A 126 -1.86 -0.95 -15.40
C ALA A 126 -1.70 -0.58 -13.91
N LEU A 127 -0.47 -0.40 -13.44
CA LEU A 127 -0.20 0.03 -12.05
C LEU A 127 -0.59 1.49 -11.80
N ILE A 128 -0.38 2.40 -12.76
CA ILE A 128 -0.83 3.80 -12.67
C ILE A 128 -2.35 3.88 -12.59
N GLU A 129 -3.08 3.09 -13.40
CA GLU A 129 -4.54 3.04 -13.35
C GLU A 129 -5.04 2.51 -12.01
N LEU A 130 -4.42 1.46 -11.47
CA LEU A 130 -4.72 0.94 -10.13
C LEU A 130 -4.48 1.99 -9.04
N SER A 131 -3.35 2.70 -9.10
CA SER A 131 -3.05 3.80 -8.19
C SER A 131 -4.06 4.95 -8.30
N GLY A 132 -4.45 5.31 -9.52
CA GLY A 132 -5.47 6.32 -9.79
C GLY A 132 -6.83 5.94 -9.22
N PHE A 133 -7.22 4.66 -9.37
CA PHE A 133 -8.43 4.12 -8.76
C PHE A 133 -8.45 4.32 -7.24
N PHE A 134 -7.38 3.92 -6.54
CA PHE A 134 -7.29 4.10 -5.09
C PHE A 134 -7.26 5.57 -4.69
N LYS A 135 -6.57 6.42 -5.46
CA LYS A 135 -6.51 7.86 -5.21
C LYS A 135 -7.88 8.53 -5.26
N GLU A 136 -8.69 8.22 -6.27
CA GLU A 136 -10.05 8.76 -6.40
C GLU A 136 -10.99 8.16 -5.34
N LEU A 137 -10.94 6.84 -5.12
CA LEU A 137 -11.75 6.15 -4.12
C LEU A 137 -11.51 6.67 -2.69
N CYS A 138 -10.25 6.98 -2.37
CA CYS A 138 -9.84 7.49 -1.07
C CYS A 138 -9.87 9.02 -0.98
N SER A 139 -10.46 9.71 -1.95
CA SER A 139 -10.65 11.16 -1.88
C SER A 139 -11.48 11.56 -0.66
N ARG A 140 -11.13 12.71 -0.07
CA ARG A 140 -11.86 13.29 1.06
C ARG A 140 -13.33 13.55 0.71
N THR A 141 -13.58 13.96 -0.53
CA THR A 141 -14.92 14.28 -1.05
C THR A 141 -15.15 13.44 -2.29
N LEU A 142 -16.21 12.64 -2.26
CA LEU A 142 -16.56 11.74 -3.35
C LEU A 142 -17.51 12.42 -4.32
N ASN A 143 -17.25 12.26 -5.61
CA ASN A 143 -18.15 12.65 -6.68
C ASN A 143 -18.85 11.39 -7.21
N LEU A 144 -20.19 11.39 -7.23
CA LEU A 144 -20.98 10.24 -7.65
C LEU A 144 -20.69 9.81 -9.10
N LEU A 145 -20.46 10.76 -10.01
CA LEU A 145 -20.09 10.46 -11.39
C LEU A 145 -18.75 9.73 -11.47
N VAL A 146 -17.77 10.18 -10.67
CA VAL A 146 -16.46 9.53 -10.57
C VAL A 146 -16.62 8.12 -9.98
N LEU A 147 -17.43 7.93 -8.93
CA LEU A 147 -17.65 6.60 -8.36
C LEU A 147 -18.26 5.61 -9.36
N HIS A 148 -19.23 6.04 -10.17
CA HIS A 148 -19.78 5.19 -11.24
C HIS A 148 -18.73 4.84 -12.30
N GLN A 149 -17.86 5.79 -12.65
CA GLN A 149 -16.72 5.52 -13.53
C GLN A 149 -15.74 4.53 -12.89
N LEU A 150 -15.43 4.67 -11.60
CA LEU A 150 -14.58 3.71 -10.89
C LEU A 150 -15.19 2.31 -10.88
N GLN A 151 -16.51 2.19 -10.71
CA GLN A 151 -17.24 0.92 -10.76
C GLN A 151 -17.13 0.25 -12.14
N ALA A 152 -17.23 1.03 -13.21
CA ALA A 152 -17.07 0.52 -14.58
C ALA A 152 -15.60 0.20 -14.93
N ASN A 153 -14.65 0.96 -14.37
CA ASN A 153 -13.23 0.84 -14.72
C ASN A 153 -12.50 -0.25 -13.94
N ILE A 154 -12.86 -0.51 -12.68
CA ILE A 154 -12.11 -1.46 -11.85
C ILE A 154 -12.03 -2.89 -12.44
N PRO A 155 -13.08 -3.46 -13.08
CA PRO A 155 -12.94 -4.76 -13.73
C PRO A 155 -11.93 -4.72 -14.88
N ILE A 156 -11.90 -3.62 -15.65
CA ILE A 156 -10.94 -3.43 -16.76
C ILE A 156 -9.51 -3.34 -16.22
N ILE A 157 -9.30 -2.61 -15.13
CA ILE A 157 -7.99 -2.49 -14.46
C ILE A 157 -7.52 -3.86 -13.97
N LEU A 158 -8.41 -4.63 -13.31
CA LEU A 158 -8.09 -5.98 -12.85
C LEU A 158 -7.75 -6.90 -14.02
N CYS A 159 -8.52 -6.90 -15.12
CA CYS A 159 -8.20 -7.69 -16.31
C CYS A 159 -6.83 -7.30 -16.93
N LYS A 160 -6.50 -6.01 -17.00
CA LYS A 160 -5.16 -5.57 -17.47
C LYS A 160 -4.06 -6.14 -16.58
N LEU A 161 -4.25 -6.10 -15.26
CA LEU A 161 -3.31 -6.69 -14.32
C LEU A 161 -3.24 -8.22 -14.50
N GLU A 162 -4.36 -8.91 -14.72
CA GLU A 162 -4.41 -10.38 -14.90
C GLU A 162 -3.64 -10.84 -16.13
N MET A 163 -3.66 -10.03 -17.20
CA MET A 163 -2.86 -10.27 -18.40
C MET A 163 -1.35 -10.17 -18.12
N ILE A 164 -0.95 -9.42 -17.09
CA ILE A 164 0.46 -9.11 -16.79
C ILE A 164 1.02 -9.98 -15.66
N PHE A 165 0.30 -10.11 -14.54
CA PHE A 165 0.74 -10.76 -13.31
C PHE A 165 0.28 -12.22 -13.21
N PRO A 166 1.01 -13.10 -12.53
CA PRO A 166 0.64 -14.51 -12.42
C PRO A 166 -0.66 -14.69 -11.61
N PRO A 167 -1.39 -15.81 -11.79
CA PRO A 167 -2.66 -16.06 -11.07
C PRO A 167 -2.55 -15.91 -9.55
N ALA A 168 -1.43 -16.28 -8.96
CA ALA A 168 -1.17 -16.16 -7.52
C ALA A 168 -1.20 -14.70 -7.00
N PHE A 169 -1.08 -13.71 -7.89
CA PHE A 169 -1.24 -12.30 -7.53
C PHE A 169 -2.68 -11.96 -7.13
N PHE A 170 -3.65 -12.61 -7.79
CA PHE A 170 -5.08 -12.35 -7.65
C PHE A 170 -5.67 -13.15 -6.49
N ASP A 171 -5.19 -12.88 -5.29
CA ASP A 171 -5.83 -13.41 -4.08
C ASP A 171 -7.16 -12.70 -3.80
N ILE A 172 -7.87 -13.15 -2.76
CA ILE A 172 -9.17 -12.59 -2.40
C ILE A 172 -9.09 -11.08 -2.10
N MET A 173 -7.96 -10.59 -1.61
CA MET A 173 -7.81 -9.17 -1.26
C MET A 173 -7.75 -8.30 -2.51
N VAL A 174 -7.10 -8.76 -3.58
CA VAL A 174 -7.09 -8.03 -4.87
C VAL A 174 -8.49 -7.98 -5.47
N HIS A 175 -9.21 -9.10 -5.47
CA HIS A 175 -10.55 -9.18 -6.07
C HIS A 175 -11.58 -8.31 -5.35
N LEU A 176 -11.45 -8.10 -4.03
CA LEU A 176 -12.36 -7.24 -3.28
C LEU A 176 -12.39 -5.78 -3.78
N ALA A 177 -11.38 -5.35 -4.54
CA ALA A 177 -11.35 -4.01 -5.13
C ALA A 177 -12.57 -3.70 -6.00
N ILE A 178 -13.18 -4.72 -6.64
CA ILE A 178 -14.37 -4.54 -7.47
C ILE A 178 -15.58 -4.00 -6.69
N HIS A 179 -15.66 -4.27 -5.39
CA HIS A 179 -16.79 -3.90 -4.54
C HIS A 179 -16.66 -2.51 -3.93
N PHE A 180 -15.47 -1.91 -3.91
CA PHE A 180 -15.27 -0.65 -3.21
C PHE A 180 -16.08 0.54 -3.75
N PRO A 181 -16.28 0.70 -5.07
CA PRO A 181 -17.08 1.80 -5.58
C PRO A 181 -18.53 1.73 -5.09
N GLU A 182 -19.13 0.54 -5.09
CA GLU A 182 -20.48 0.31 -4.57
C GLU A 182 -20.53 0.54 -3.05
N GLU A 183 -19.53 0.04 -2.33
CA GLU A 183 -19.39 0.28 -0.90
C GLU A 183 -19.36 1.79 -0.57
N ALA A 184 -18.62 2.58 -1.38
CA ALA A 184 -18.51 4.02 -1.24
C ALA A 184 -19.80 4.76 -1.63
N LEU A 185 -20.56 4.25 -2.61
CA LEU A 185 -21.88 4.77 -2.96
C LEU A 185 -22.89 4.58 -1.82
N LEU A 186 -22.86 3.43 -1.16
CA LEU A 186 -23.81 3.09 -0.09
C LEU A 186 -23.48 3.78 1.23
N ALA A 187 -22.21 3.80 1.61
CA ALA A 187 -21.80 4.19 2.96
C ALA A 187 -20.87 5.42 3.00
N GLY A 188 -20.61 6.05 1.85
CA GLY A 188 -19.81 7.26 1.75
C GLY A 188 -18.29 7.03 1.87
N PRO A 189 -17.52 8.10 2.16
CA PRO A 189 -16.06 8.10 2.11
C PRO A 189 -15.39 6.98 2.89
N VAL A 190 -14.48 6.25 2.23
CA VAL A 190 -13.78 5.08 2.79
C VAL A 190 -12.94 5.42 4.03
N GLN A 191 -12.46 6.65 4.13
CA GLN A 191 -11.59 7.14 5.22
C GLN A 191 -12.17 6.95 6.63
N TYR A 192 -13.50 6.95 6.77
CA TYR A 192 -14.18 6.78 8.07
C TYR A 192 -14.55 5.33 8.37
N ARG A 193 -14.50 4.45 7.36
CA ARG A 193 -14.99 3.07 7.44
C ARG A 193 -13.85 2.06 7.49
N TRP A 194 -12.69 2.45 6.97
CA TRP A 194 -11.49 1.64 7.07
C TRP A 194 -10.89 1.69 8.48
N MET A 195 -10.02 0.74 8.79
CA MET A 195 -9.49 0.57 10.16
C MET A 195 -8.50 1.67 10.57
N TYR A 196 -7.98 2.42 9.61
CA TYR A 196 -6.89 3.37 9.82
C TYR A 196 -7.16 4.45 10.88
N PRO A 197 -8.29 5.20 10.87
CA PRO A 197 -8.58 6.16 11.93
C PRO A 197 -8.65 5.49 13.30
N PHE A 198 -9.27 4.32 13.40
CA PHE A 198 -9.41 3.58 14.64
C PHE A 198 -8.07 3.09 15.17
N GLU A 199 -7.24 2.47 14.34
CA GLU A 199 -5.90 2.01 14.71
C GLU A 199 -4.98 3.16 15.13
N ARG A 200 -5.04 4.30 14.42
CA ARG A 200 -4.27 5.50 14.77
C ARG A 200 -4.71 6.03 16.14
N TYR A 201 -6.01 6.04 16.41
CA TYR A 201 -6.56 6.48 17.67
C TYR A 201 -6.21 5.53 18.83
N LEU A 202 -6.32 4.23 18.62
CA LEU A 202 -5.85 3.21 19.58
C LEU A 202 -4.35 3.31 19.84
N GLY A 203 -3.56 3.64 18.81
CA GLY A 203 -2.13 3.92 18.95
C GLY A 203 -1.82 5.11 19.86
N LYS A 204 -2.68 6.14 19.86
CA LYS A 204 -2.62 7.27 20.80
C LYS A 204 -2.93 6.80 22.23
N PHE A 205 -4.00 6.06 22.44
CA PHE A 205 -4.36 5.51 23.76
C PHE A 205 -3.33 4.56 24.33
N LYS A 206 -2.69 3.73 23.49
CA LYS A 206 -1.60 2.86 23.93
C LYS A 206 -0.45 3.63 24.59
N ARG A 207 -0.20 4.88 24.17
CA ARG A 207 0.83 5.75 24.77
C ARG A 207 0.41 6.35 26.12
N TYR A 208 -0.88 6.30 26.45
CA TYR A 208 -1.42 6.78 27.72
C TYR A 208 -1.31 5.75 28.84
N VAL A 209 -1.12 4.48 28.50
CA VAL A 209 -0.95 3.40 29.48
C VAL A 209 0.43 3.51 30.15
N ARG A 210 0.48 4.17 31.30
CA ARG A 210 1.64 4.22 32.21
C ARG A 210 1.60 3.07 33.22
N ASN A 211 0.41 2.67 33.66
CA ASN A 211 0.22 1.51 34.53
C ASN A 211 -0.47 0.36 33.78
N LYS A 212 0.28 -0.71 33.48
CA LYS A 212 -0.24 -1.88 32.77
C LYS A 212 -1.20 -2.74 33.60
N ALA A 213 -1.18 -2.63 34.94
CA ALA A 213 -2.11 -3.36 35.81
C ALA A 213 -3.51 -2.72 35.85
N ARG A 214 -3.64 -1.45 35.41
CA ARG A 214 -4.90 -0.71 35.33
C ARG A 214 -4.92 0.16 34.06
N PRO A 215 -4.92 -0.44 32.87
CA PRO A 215 -4.73 0.29 31.62
C PRO A 215 -5.86 1.28 31.34
N GLU A 216 -7.12 0.94 31.65
CA GLU A 216 -8.29 1.80 31.45
C GLU A 216 -8.20 3.05 32.31
N GLY A 217 -7.87 2.91 33.60
CA GLY A 217 -7.68 4.03 34.52
C GLY A 217 -6.54 4.95 34.07
N SER A 218 -5.43 4.36 33.62
CA SER A 218 -4.30 5.13 33.10
C SER A 218 -4.65 5.90 31.81
N ILE A 219 -5.48 5.33 30.93
CA ILE A 219 -5.96 6.01 29.73
C ILE A 219 -6.89 7.16 30.12
N ALA A 220 -7.85 6.91 31.02
CA ALA A 220 -8.82 7.91 31.46
C ALA A 220 -8.13 9.13 32.12
N GLU A 221 -7.19 8.89 33.03
CA GLU A 221 -6.41 9.93 33.71
C GLU A 221 -5.63 10.80 32.70
N ALA A 222 -4.88 10.16 31.79
CA ALA A 222 -4.11 10.87 30.78
C ALA A 222 -5.00 11.63 29.79
N TYR A 223 -6.19 11.09 29.47
CA TYR A 223 -7.15 11.74 28.61
C TYR A 223 -7.70 13.02 29.25
N ILE A 224 -8.10 12.98 30.53
CA ILE A 224 -8.54 14.15 31.30
C ILE A 224 -7.44 15.21 31.33
N HIS A 225 -6.19 14.81 31.65
CA HIS A 225 -5.06 15.73 31.63
C HIS A 225 -4.89 16.44 30.28
N LEU A 226 -5.02 15.69 29.17
CA LEU A 226 -4.89 16.26 27.84
C LEU A 226 -6.03 17.24 27.52
N GLU A 227 -7.28 16.90 27.88
CA GLU A 227 -8.41 17.80 27.66
C GLU A 227 -8.27 19.09 28.47
N CYS A 228 -7.89 19.00 29.75
CA CYS A 228 -7.64 20.18 30.58
C CYS A 228 -6.54 21.06 29.99
N LEU A 229 -5.41 20.48 29.57
CA LEU A 229 -4.32 21.24 28.95
C LEU A 229 -4.74 21.86 27.61
N THR A 230 -5.51 21.13 26.80
CA THR A 230 -6.02 21.62 25.52
C THR A 230 -7.01 22.78 25.73
N PHE A 231 -7.89 22.69 26.73
CA PHE A 231 -8.78 23.77 27.10
C PHE A 231 -8.01 25.01 27.58
N CYS A 232 -7.07 24.83 28.51
CA CYS A 232 -6.24 25.93 29.02
C CYS A 232 -5.44 26.60 27.89
N SER A 233 -4.92 25.83 26.92
CA SER A 233 -4.16 26.38 25.80
C SER A 233 -4.93 27.37 24.93
N MET A 234 -6.26 27.30 24.89
CA MET A 234 -7.07 28.26 24.14
C MET A 234 -7.03 29.67 24.73
N TYR A 235 -6.63 29.80 26.01
CA TYR A 235 -6.60 31.06 26.74
C TYR A 235 -5.18 31.57 27.04
N LEU A 236 -4.15 30.81 26.66
CA LEU A 236 -2.74 31.22 26.81
C LEU A 236 -2.27 31.82 25.48
N HIS A 237 -1.82 33.07 25.49
CA HIS A 237 -1.47 33.80 24.26
C HIS A 237 0.04 33.94 24.04
N ASP A 238 0.84 33.80 25.10
CA ASP A 238 2.30 34.02 25.09
C ASP A 238 3.12 32.73 25.19
N ILE A 239 2.49 31.57 24.99
CA ILE A 239 3.13 30.26 25.10
C ILE A 239 2.80 29.46 23.84
N GLU A 240 3.77 28.70 23.34
CA GLU A 240 3.56 27.74 22.26
C GLU A 240 2.56 26.67 22.72
N THR A 241 1.46 26.52 21.98
CA THR A 241 0.43 25.55 22.31
C THR A 241 0.17 24.60 21.15
N ARG A 242 -0.82 23.73 21.29
CA ARG A 242 -1.21 22.83 20.20
C ARG A 242 -1.87 23.53 19.01
N PHE A 243 -2.30 24.78 19.19
CA PHE A 243 -3.09 25.52 18.22
C PHE A 243 -2.30 26.61 17.49
N ASN A 244 -1.09 26.93 17.94
CA ASN A 244 -0.24 28.01 17.44
C ASN A 244 1.23 27.58 17.40
#